data_AF-A0A3A9YR60-F1
#
_entry.id   AF-A0A3A9YR60-F1
#
_cell.length_a   1.000
_cell.length_b   1.000
_cell.length_c   1.000
_cell.angle_alpha   90.00
_cell.angle_beta   90.00
_cell.angle_gamma   90.00
#
_symmetry.space_group_name_H-M   'P 1'
#
loop_
_entity.id
_entity.type
_entity.pdbx_description
1 polymer ?
#
loop_
_entity_poly.entity_id
_entity_poly.type
_entity_poly.pdbx_seq_one_letter_code
_entity_poly.pdbx_strand_id
1 'polypeptide(L)'
;MTGRNAAPGAVFRWEDPPPPSYGGPGSPIAAHLRRVAAELRARPGQWAAIVEGPTGPPLTARIKRGTDHAWQPAGAFEAVYRTVAGETVTYARYVGPPS
;
A
#
# COMPACT_ATOMS: atom_id res chain seq x y z
N MET A 1 -35.30 12.90 -7.27
CA MET A 1 -34.10 12.48 -8.01
C MET A 1 -33.21 11.73 -7.04
N THR A 2 -33.16 10.40 -7.13
CA THR A 2 -32.33 9.57 -6.23
C THR A 2 -31.49 8.65 -7.10
N GLY A 3 -30.22 9.01 -7.31
CA GLY A 3 -29.26 8.18 -8.03
C GLY A 3 -28.94 6.94 -7.20
N ARG A 4 -29.24 5.76 -7.74
CA ARG A 4 -28.81 4.48 -7.17
C ARG A 4 -27.29 4.39 -7.27
N ASN A 5 -26.60 4.30 -6.14
CA ASN A 5 -25.23 3.80 -6.09
C ASN A 5 -25.25 2.33 -6.53
N ALA A 6 -24.70 2.03 -7.69
CA ALA A 6 -24.49 0.65 -8.13
C ALA A 6 -23.41 0.01 -7.26
N ALA A 7 -23.71 -1.15 -6.67
CA ALA A 7 -22.69 -1.97 -6.02
C ALA A 7 -21.63 -2.40 -7.06
N PRO A 8 -20.34 -2.45 -6.72
CA PRO A 8 -19.32 -2.94 -7.65
C PRO A 8 -19.62 -4.41 -7.99
N GLY A 9 -19.97 -4.67 -9.24
CA GLY A 9 -20.16 -6.03 -9.75
C GLY A 9 -18.82 -6.72 -9.94
N ALA A 10 -18.72 -7.99 -9.55
CA ALA A 10 -17.60 -8.82 -9.94
C ALA A 10 -17.60 -8.97 -11.48
N VAL A 11 -16.48 -8.62 -12.11
CA VAL A 11 -16.28 -8.74 -13.57
C VAL A 11 -15.47 -10.01 -13.84
N PHE A 12 -15.96 -10.85 -14.75
CA PHE A 12 -15.23 -11.98 -15.29
C PHE A 12 -15.02 -11.75 -16.80
N ARG A 13 -13.77 -11.78 -17.26
CA ARG A 13 -13.40 -11.63 -18.69
C ARG A 13 -12.27 -12.57 -19.06
N TRP A 14 -12.33 -13.14 -20.26
CA TRP A 14 -11.24 -13.91 -20.85
C TRP A 14 -10.22 -12.96 -21.50
N GLU A 15 -8.93 -13.18 -21.27
CA GLU A 15 -7.82 -12.45 -21.88
C GLU A 15 -6.74 -13.44 -22.36
N ASP A 16 -6.11 -13.17 -23.51
CA ASP A 16 -4.95 -13.92 -24.01
C ASP A 16 -4.03 -13.02 -24.86
N PRO A 17 -2.80 -12.69 -24.38
CA PRO A 17 -2.29 -12.82 -23.01
C PRO A 17 -2.82 -11.69 -22.10
N PRO A 18 -2.74 -11.83 -20.77
CA PRO A 18 -2.98 -10.70 -19.88
C PRO A 18 -1.95 -9.58 -20.13
N PRO A 19 -2.30 -8.30 -19.89
CA PRO A 19 -1.34 -7.21 -19.96
C PRO A 19 -0.11 -7.50 -19.09
N PRO A 20 1.09 -7.09 -19.51
CA PRO A 20 2.30 -7.30 -18.72
C PRO A 20 2.17 -6.65 -17.34
N SER A 21 2.55 -7.38 -16.30
CA SER A 21 2.61 -6.85 -14.95
C SER A 21 3.73 -5.81 -14.84
N TYR A 22 3.40 -4.55 -14.62
CA TYR A 22 4.36 -3.45 -14.42
C TYR A 22 5.09 -3.47 -13.04
N GLY A 23 4.98 -4.58 -12.29
CA GLY A 23 5.24 -4.66 -10.85
C GLY A 23 6.51 -5.38 -10.40
N GLY A 24 7.55 -5.47 -11.23
CA GLY A 24 8.79 -6.20 -10.87
C GLY A 24 9.67 -5.49 -9.82
N PRO A 25 10.68 -6.18 -9.26
CA PRO A 25 11.63 -5.62 -8.26
C PRO A 25 12.40 -4.36 -8.72
N GLY A 26 12.59 -4.23 -10.03
CA GLY A 26 13.18 -3.05 -10.68
C GLY A 26 12.19 -1.93 -11.03
N SER A 27 10.91 -2.09 -10.71
CA SER A 27 9.88 -1.09 -10.98
C SER A 27 10.19 0.23 -10.24
N PRO A 28 9.93 1.41 -10.87
CA PRO A 28 10.00 2.70 -10.19
C PRO A 28 9.19 2.73 -8.90
N ILE A 29 8.06 2.02 -8.84
CA ILE A 29 7.24 1.87 -7.63
C ILE A 29 8.03 1.17 -6.53
N ALA A 30 8.68 0.04 -6.85
CA ALA A 30 9.48 -0.70 -5.87
C ALA A 30 10.67 0.12 -5.36
N ALA A 31 11.29 0.94 -6.20
CA ALA A 31 12.35 1.87 -5.78
C ALA A 31 11.82 2.97 -4.85
N HIS A 32 10.64 3.53 -5.17
CA HIS A 32 9.99 4.54 -4.34
C HIS A 32 9.64 3.98 -2.95
N LEU A 33 9.00 2.80 -2.87
CA LEU A 33 8.65 2.18 -1.60
C LEU A 33 9.88 1.88 -0.72
N ARG A 34 11.00 1.47 -1.33
CA ARG A 34 12.27 1.29 -0.60
C ARG A 34 12.78 2.59 0.03
N ARG A 35 12.68 3.72 -0.69
CA ARG A 35 13.05 5.04 -0.15
C ARG A 35 12.14 5.45 1.01
N VAL A 36 10.83 5.31 0.84
CA VAL A 36 9.85 5.60 1.90
C VAL A 36 10.13 4.78 3.16
N ALA A 37 10.38 3.47 3.02
CA ALA A 37 10.66 2.62 4.16
C ALA A 37 11.99 2.97 4.87
N ALA A 38 12.99 3.50 4.14
CA ALA A 38 14.23 4.00 4.74
C ALA A 38 13.98 5.27 5.58
N GLU A 39 13.20 6.21 5.05
CA GLU A 39 12.81 7.44 5.77
C GLU A 39 12.02 7.15 7.05
N LEU A 40 11.15 6.15 7.02
CA LEU A 40 10.40 5.70 8.20
C LEU A 40 11.30 5.04 9.25
N ARG A 41 12.28 4.21 8.83
CA ARG A 41 13.27 3.63 9.74
C ARG A 41 14.12 4.69 10.43
N ALA A 42 14.41 5.79 9.75
CA ALA A 42 15.14 6.93 10.32
C ALA A 42 14.32 7.71 11.36
N ARG A 43 12.99 7.51 11.43
CA ARG A 43 12.07 8.20 12.36
C ARG A 43 11.14 7.19 13.06
N PRO A 44 11.69 6.29 13.91
CA PRO A 44 10.90 5.25 14.55
C PRO A 44 9.73 5.84 15.37
N GLY A 45 8.58 5.17 15.34
CA GLY A 45 7.37 5.56 16.05
C GLY A 45 6.55 6.68 15.40
N GLN A 46 7.11 7.45 14.46
CA GLN A 46 6.41 8.55 13.80
C GLN A 46 5.56 8.07 12.63
N TRP A 47 4.31 8.51 12.60
CA TRP A 47 3.39 8.27 11.48
C TRP A 47 3.65 9.25 10.33
N ALA A 48 3.70 8.73 9.11
CA ALA A 48 3.72 9.54 7.89
C ALA A 48 2.64 9.06 6.91
N ALA A 49 2.05 10.00 6.17
CA ALA A 49 1.26 9.69 4.97
C ALA A 49 2.24 9.31 3.85
N ILE A 50 2.06 8.13 3.26
CA ILE A 50 3.01 7.57 2.27
C ILE A 50 2.43 7.41 0.88
N VAL A 51 1.10 7.32 0.77
CA VAL A 51 0.37 7.22 -0.50
C VAL A 51 -1.00 7.86 -0.33
N GLU A 52 -1.39 8.67 -1.30
CA GLU A 52 -2.74 9.17 -1.51
C GLU A 52 -3.30 8.48 -2.77
N GLY A 53 -4.53 7.96 -2.70
CA GLY A 53 -5.19 7.29 -3.81
C GLY A 53 -5.79 5.91 -3.49
N PRO A 54 -6.44 5.26 -4.48
CA PRO A 54 -7.32 4.10 -4.26
C PRO A 54 -6.60 2.82 -3.82
N THR A 55 -5.27 2.82 -3.78
CA THR A 55 -4.45 1.62 -3.47
C THR A 55 -4.30 1.33 -1.98
N GLY A 56 -5.06 2.01 -1.11
CA GLY A 56 -4.89 1.96 0.34
C GLY A 56 -4.97 0.56 0.97
N PRO A 57 -6.04 -0.23 0.73
CA PRO A 57 -6.20 -1.53 1.39
C PRO A 57 -5.11 -2.57 1.00
N PRO A 58 -4.79 -2.78 -0.29
CA PRO A 58 -3.74 -3.74 -0.67
C PRO A 58 -2.34 -3.35 -0.17
N LEU A 59 -1.99 -2.07 -0.22
CA LEU A 59 -0.68 -1.60 0.23
C LEU A 59 -0.52 -1.74 1.75
N THR A 60 -1.54 -1.38 2.53
CA THR A 60 -1.55 -1.52 3.99
C THR A 60 -1.29 -2.97 4.40
N ALA A 61 -1.90 -3.94 3.71
CA ALA A 61 -1.69 -5.36 3.98
C ALA A 61 -0.25 -5.81 3.68
N ARG A 62 0.32 -5.37 2.55
CA ARG A 62 1.72 -5.67 2.16
C ARG A 62 2.73 -5.14 3.18
N ILE A 63 2.50 -3.92 3.68
CA ILE A 63 3.36 -3.29 4.69
C ILE A 63 3.36 -4.13 5.98
N LYS A 64 2.17 -4.43 6.53
CA LYS A 64 2.05 -5.21 7.76
C LYS A 64 2.68 -6.60 7.65
N ARG A 65 2.46 -7.26 6.52
CA ARG A 65 2.96 -8.61 6.26
C ARG A 65 4.43 -8.67 5.86
N GLY A 66 5.06 -7.53 5.56
CA GLY A 66 6.44 -7.51 5.08
C GLY A 66 6.64 -8.28 3.77
N THR A 67 5.64 -8.31 2.88
CA THR A 67 5.73 -9.10 1.64
C THR A 67 6.70 -8.49 0.62
N ASP A 68 6.96 -7.18 0.72
CA ASP A 68 8.02 -6.54 -0.05
C ASP A 68 9.26 -6.36 0.81
N HIS A 69 10.44 -6.50 0.20
CA HIS A 69 11.72 -6.24 0.86
C HIS A 69 11.80 -4.87 1.57
N ALA A 70 11.08 -3.86 1.07
CA ALA A 70 11.02 -2.55 1.72
C ALA A 70 10.44 -2.63 3.15
N TRP A 71 9.45 -3.49 3.36
CA TRP A 71 8.64 -3.58 4.57
C TRP A 71 9.03 -4.73 5.50
N GLN A 72 10.09 -5.47 5.16
CA GLN A 72 10.59 -6.56 5.99
C GLN A 72 11.34 -6.07 7.24
N PRO A 73 11.34 -6.88 8.33
CA PRO A 73 10.57 -8.11 8.49
C PRO A 73 9.07 -7.85 8.70
N ALA A 74 8.23 -8.89 8.56
CA ALA A 74 6.80 -8.81 8.86
C ALA A 74 6.58 -8.27 10.29
N GLY A 75 5.60 -7.38 10.46
CA GLY A 75 5.35 -6.72 11.75
C GLY A 75 6.30 -5.57 12.09
N ALA A 76 7.35 -5.31 11.30
CA ALA A 76 8.28 -4.22 11.60
C ALA A 76 7.72 -2.83 11.34
N PHE A 77 6.62 -2.77 10.59
CA PHE A 77 5.89 -1.56 10.27
C PHE A 77 4.43 -1.73 10.66
N GLU A 78 3.88 -0.67 11.22
CA GLU A 78 2.44 -0.50 11.31
C GLU A 78 1.95 0.32 10.12
N ALA A 79 0.74 0.01 9.65
CA ALA A 79 0.10 0.75 8.58
C ALA A 79 -1.41 0.83 8.80
N VAL A 80 -2.00 1.93 8.35
CA VAL A 80 -3.45 2.14 8.35
C VAL A 80 -3.82 3.00 7.16
N TYR A 81 -4.98 2.76 6.57
CA TYR A 81 -5.56 3.70 5.60
C TYR A 81 -6.75 4.42 6.23
N ARG A 82 -6.95 5.67 5.83
CA ARG A 82 -8.07 6.51 6.23
C ARG A 82 -8.64 7.21 5.01
N THR A 83 -9.93 7.52 5.05
CA THR A 83 -10.53 8.43 4.07
C THR A 83 -10.45 9.85 4.64
N VAL A 84 -9.72 10.73 3.96
CA VAL A 84 -9.54 12.13 4.33
C VAL A 84 -9.99 12.98 3.14
N ALA A 85 -10.97 13.87 3.35
CA ALA A 85 -11.54 14.72 2.29
C ALA A 85 -12.00 13.95 1.02
N GLY A 86 -12.47 12.69 1.19
CA GLY A 86 -12.91 11.85 0.08
C GLY A 86 -11.79 11.03 -0.57
N GLU A 87 -10.54 11.23 -0.16
CA GLU A 87 -9.39 10.49 -0.67
C GLU A 87 -8.90 9.42 0.31
N THR A 88 -8.45 8.28 -0.22
CA THR A 88 -7.84 7.24 0.60
C THR A 88 -6.37 7.58 0.82
N VAL A 89 -5.97 7.76 2.07
CA VAL A 89 -4.59 8.05 2.48
C VAL A 89 -4.06 6.88 3.29
N THR A 90 -2.91 6.32 2.88
CA THR A 90 -2.19 5.31 3.65
C THR A 90 -1.14 5.97 4.53
N TYR A 91 -1.23 5.71 5.82
CA TYR A 91 -0.27 6.08 6.83
C TYR A 91 0.55 4.86 7.24
N ALA A 92 1.84 5.06 7.50
CA ALA A 92 2.71 4.03 8.03
C ALA A 92 3.69 4.60 9.05
N ARG A 93 4.20 3.74 9.94
CA ARG A 93 5.33 4.02 10.84
C ARG A 93 6.19 2.79 11.02
N TYR A 94 7.48 3.00 11.28
CA TYR A 94 8.38 1.92 11.70
C TYR A 94 8.28 1.71 13.21
N VAL A 95 8.09 0.47 13.65
CA VAL A 95 7.94 0.11 15.08
C VAL A 95 9.06 -0.75 15.61
N GLY A 96 10.03 -1.13 14.77
CA GLY A 96 11.10 -2.06 15.13
C GLY A 96 10.75 -3.50 14.76
N PRO A 97 11.73 -4.43 14.69
CA PRO A 97 11.47 -5.84 14.41
C PRO A 97 10.51 -6.45 15.45
N PRO A 98 9.72 -7.47 15.10
CA PRO A 98 8.97 -8.22 16.10
C PRO A 98 9.93 -8.87 17.11
N SER A 99 9.64 -8.72 18.39
CA SER A 99 10.37 -9.31 19.52
C SER A 99 10.11 -10.80 19.68
#